data_AF-A0A8I1UAW7-F1
#
_entry.id   AF-A0A8I1UAW7-F1
#
_cell.length_a   1.000
_cell.length_b   1.000
_cell.length_c   1.000
_cell.angle_alpha   90.00
_cell.angle_beta   90.00
_cell.angle_gamma   90.00
#
_symmetry.space_group_name_H-M   'P 1'
#
loop_
_entity.id
_entity.type
_entity.pdbx_description
1 polymer ?
#
loop_
_entity_poly.entity_id
_entity_poly.type
_entity_poly.pdbx_seq_one_letter_code
_entity_poly.pdbx_strand_id
1 'polypeptide(L)'
;MGIYGALSTAVTGLRAQSFALENISGNIANSQTTGFKRIDTDFVDLIPDASQKRQTAGSVLAQSRSTNNLQGDVKGTSTGTNMAINGNGFFIVEPPIGQSDGSALFSGASYYTRRGDFELDKNGYLVNGSGYYLKGLPIDPTTQNISGSVPQVLQVSNSFLPAQQTTRVNYELNLPQLPKTAAYQASKAPGSELLKAQDFLSLTPDTPATIAGATTTGTALPSSIAAAGDTLSVAVNGGPATTINFISGGGSSGNDIDITAYADVDAMLTAIQGLLPGGVTIARNPAGAITVTAANASDTVTLTDNTTGTSTTGFNLADGTINPTVSASTALAARVNTVSAADADKFVAQSISGGAITVYAGNGAPANVQVRWAKVNSTANGGAERWNMFILTNSEATGTGTAWTRVGGDYTFGADGSPNPAVEYTDLPGLTVNGVTVGNVRLQHGANGLTQFSDPNGTAEVTTLNQNGYAAGEYVSVAVNDNGRVVVSYNNGQQLEVAQVVTANFNAANALKRMDGGVFAATSESGEPLLDNGGVIGSSLEASNTDISEEFTKLIITQQAYAAGTRIVSTADQMLQEALNMVR
;
A
#
# COMPACT_ATOMS: atom_id res chain seq x y z
N MET A 1 47.87 16.89 74.09
CA MET A 1 46.87 16.14 73.29
C MET A 1 46.00 15.37 74.26
N GLY A 2 44.71 15.68 74.38
CA GLY A 2 43.83 14.91 75.27
C GLY A 2 43.47 13.59 74.61
N ILE A 3 43.71 12.46 75.27
CA ILE A 3 43.33 11.11 74.81
C ILE A 3 41.86 11.06 74.33
N TYR A 4 41.00 11.84 74.98
CA TYR A 4 39.59 12.03 74.61
C TYR A 4 39.35 12.56 73.19
N GLY A 5 40.16 13.50 72.70
CA GLY A 5 40.02 14.04 71.33
C GLY A 5 40.46 13.03 70.26
N ALA A 6 41.48 12.24 70.55
CA ALA A 6 41.91 11.15 69.68
C ALA A 6 40.85 10.04 69.61
N LEU A 7 40.20 9.71 70.74
CA LEU A 7 39.10 8.76 70.80
C LEU A 7 37.86 9.22 70.01
N SER A 8 37.46 10.50 70.12
CA SER A 8 36.31 11.01 69.35
C SER A 8 36.54 10.98 67.84
N THR A 9 37.74 11.33 67.38
CA THR A 9 38.11 11.26 65.96
C THR A 9 38.20 9.81 65.48
N ALA A 10 38.76 8.90 66.28
CA ALA A 10 38.83 7.48 65.94
C ALA A 10 37.43 6.84 65.81
N VAL A 11 36.50 7.16 66.72
CA VAL A 11 35.11 6.64 66.69
C VAL A 11 34.34 7.16 65.49
N THR A 12 34.48 8.44 65.13
CA THR A 12 33.82 8.99 63.93
C THR A 12 34.42 8.41 62.65
N GLY A 13 35.73 8.21 62.59
CA GLY A 13 36.39 7.48 61.51
C GLY A 13 35.89 6.03 61.38
N LEU A 14 35.77 5.29 62.48
CA LEU A 14 35.24 3.92 62.46
C LEU A 14 33.80 3.85 61.95
N ARG A 15 32.92 4.76 62.38
CA ARG A 15 31.55 4.84 61.88
C ARG A 15 31.49 5.16 60.39
N ALA A 16 32.33 6.10 59.94
CA ALA A 16 32.43 6.47 58.53
C ALA A 16 32.89 5.28 57.67
N GLN A 17 33.86 4.49 58.15
CA GLN A 17 34.31 3.27 57.46
C GLN A 17 33.25 2.15 57.49
N SER A 18 32.50 1.97 58.60
CA SER A 18 31.38 1.03 58.64
C SER A 18 30.30 1.38 57.60
N PHE A 19 29.96 2.66 57.48
CA PHE A 19 29.02 3.14 56.46
C PHE A 19 29.53 2.87 55.04
N ALA A 20 30.83 3.07 54.80
CA ALA A 20 31.44 2.71 53.52
C ALA A 20 31.36 1.19 53.24
N LEU A 21 31.60 0.34 54.24
CA LEU A 21 31.45 -1.12 54.11
C LEU A 21 30.01 -1.51 53.76
N GLU A 22 29.00 -0.83 54.31
CA GLU A 22 27.59 -1.08 53.99
C GLU A 22 27.29 -0.79 52.51
N ASN A 23 27.73 0.37 52.01
CA ASN A 23 27.56 0.72 50.59
C ASN A 23 28.29 -0.27 49.66
N ILE A 24 29.55 -0.60 49.95
CA ILE A 24 30.34 -1.56 49.15
C ILE A 24 29.68 -2.95 49.17
N SER A 25 29.24 -3.41 50.34
CA SER A 25 28.55 -4.71 50.46
C SER A 25 27.25 -4.74 49.66
N GLY A 26 26.48 -3.64 49.70
CA GLY A 26 25.27 -3.48 48.91
C GLY A 26 25.53 -3.48 47.40
N ASN A 27 26.61 -2.83 46.95
CA ASN A 27 27.03 -2.83 45.55
C ASN A 27 27.41 -4.25 45.09
N ILE A 28 28.25 -4.96 45.86
CA ILE A 28 28.67 -6.33 45.54
C ILE A 28 27.45 -7.27 45.46
N ALA A 29 26.54 -7.19 46.43
CA ALA A 29 25.32 -8.00 46.46
C ALA A 29 24.41 -7.77 45.24
N ASN A 30 24.39 -6.55 44.68
CA ASN A 30 23.57 -6.19 43.53
C ASN A 30 24.36 -6.06 42.22
N SER A 31 25.59 -6.57 42.17
CA SER A 31 26.44 -6.54 40.97
C SER A 31 25.85 -7.31 39.79
N GLN A 32 24.97 -8.28 40.05
CA GLN A 32 24.29 -9.07 39.01
C GLN A 32 22.85 -8.61 38.74
N THR A 33 22.36 -7.60 39.47
CA THR A 33 20.99 -7.09 39.31
C THR A 33 20.91 -6.17 38.08
N THR A 34 20.01 -6.50 37.15
CA THR A 34 19.75 -5.70 35.94
C THR A 34 19.37 -4.27 36.29
N GLY A 35 20.01 -3.30 35.64
CA GLY A 35 19.73 -1.88 35.81
C GLY A 35 20.12 -1.30 37.18
N PHE A 36 20.85 -2.04 38.02
CA PHE A 36 21.28 -1.53 39.32
C PHE A 36 22.31 -0.41 39.19
N LYS A 37 22.11 0.64 40.00
CA LYS A 37 23.02 1.78 40.09
C LYS A 37 23.72 1.75 41.44
N ARG A 38 25.04 1.63 41.44
CA ARG A 38 25.89 1.62 42.64
C ARG A 38 25.80 2.92 43.43
N ILE A 39 26.14 2.83 44.70
CA ILE A 39 26.22 3.96 45.62
C ILE A 39 27.66 4.07 46.10
N ASP A 40 28.27 5.24 45.92
CA ASP A 40 29.59 5.56 46.46
C ASP A 40 29.47 6.16 47.86
N THR A 41 30.59 6.21 48.58
CA THR A 41 30.68 6.90 49.87
C THR A 41 31.61 8.09 49.75
N ASP A 42 31.11 9.28 50.05
CA ASP A 42 31.92 10.49 50.18
C ASP A 42 32.24 10.76 51.65
N PHE A 43 33.47 11.16 51.93
CA PHE A 43 33.94 11.50 53.26
C PHE A 43 34.12 13.01 53.36
N VAL A 44 33.52 13.62 54.38
CA VAL A 44 33.60 15.06 54.66
C VAL A 44 34.31 15.25 55.98
N ASP A 45 35.34 16.08 56.01
CA ASP A 45 36.00 16.47 57.25
C ASP A 45 35.19 17.55 57.98
N LEU A 46 35.12 17.40 59.30
CA LEU A 46 34.44 18.34 60.18
C LEU A 46 35.49 19.02 61.04
N ILE A 47 35.90 20.21 60.63
CA ILE A 47 36.88 21.03 61.34
C ILE A 47 36.14 21.97 62.29
N PRO A 48 36.34 21.88 63.61
CA PRO A 48 35.78 22.85 64.54
C PRO A 48 36.53 24.18 64.43
N ASP A 49 35.79 25.29 64.56
CA ASP A 49 36.36 26.63 64.54
C ASP A 49 37.33 26.82 65.73
N ALA A 50 38.61 27.00 65.44
CA ALA A 50 39.68 27.08 66.42
C ALA A 50 40.72 28.14 66.03
N SER A 51 41.33 28.78 67.03
CA SER A 51 42.38 29.78 66.84
C SER A 51 43.51 29.26 65.93
N GLN A 52 44.04 30.11 65.04
CA GLN A 52 45.07 29.76 64.04
C GLN A 52 46.35 29.13 64.62
N LYS A 53 46.60 29.26 65.93
CA LYS A 53 47.73 28.64 66.64
C LYS A 53 47.40 27.32 67.36
N ARG A 54 46.16 26.83 67.28
CA ARG A 54 45.71 25.53 67.80
C ARG A 54 44.77 24.87 66.78
N GLN A 55 45.34 24.09 65.87
CA GLN A 55 44.56 23.15 65.08
C GLN A 55 44.18 21.95 65.96
N THR A 56 42.89 21.63 66.02
CA THR A 56 42.40 20.40 66.63
C THR A 56 42.12 19.38 65.53
N ALA A 57 42.28 18.09 65.83
CA ALA A 57 41.90 17.05 64.89
C ALA A 57 40.38 17.11 64.67
N GLY A 58 39.96 17.24 63.41
CA GLY A 58 38.55 17.21 63.03
C GLY A 58 37.92 15.82 63.22
N SER A 59 36.60 15.75 63.05
CA SER A 59 35.87 14.49 62.87
C SER A 59 35.67 14.20 61.38
N VAL A 60 35.21 13.00 61.03
CA VAL A 60 34.84 12.66 59.65
C VAL A 60 33.38 12.20 59.62
N LEU A 61 32.63 12.67 58.64
CA LEU A 61 31.29 12.18 58.31
C LEU A 61 31.35 11.43 56.97
N ALA A 62 30.60 10.33 56.86
CA ALA A 62 30.38 9.65 55.59
C ALA A 62 28.94 9.88 55.11
N GLN A 63 28.78 10.08 53.81
CA GLN A 63 27.48 10.23 53.17
C GLN A 63 27.42 9.40 51.88
N SER A 64 26.24 8.86 51.56
CA SER A 64 26.03 8.10 50.34
C SER A 64 25.89 9.05 49.15
N ARG A 65 26.60 8.76 48.06
CA ARG A 65 26.45 9.43 46.79
C ARG A 65 25.90 8.47 45.74
N SER A 66 24.73 8.79 45.20
CA SER A 66 24.16 8.05 44.08
C SER A 66 24.99 8.24 42.81
N THR A 67 25.07 7.20 41.98
CA THR A 67 25.73 7.23 40.66
C THR A 67 24.74 6.96 39.52
N ASN A 68 23.52 7.49 39.64
CA ASN A 68 22.40 7.20 38.75
C ASN A 68 22.67 7.61 37.29
N ASN A 69 23.57 8.58 37.09
CA ASN A 69 24.02 9.05 35.78
C ASN A 69 25.06 8.15 35.10
N LEU A 70 25.70 7.22 35.82
CA LEU A 70 26.69 6.32 35.24
C LEU A 70 26.02 5.09 34.63
N GLN A 71 26.26 4.85 33.34
CA GLN A 71 25.71 3.71 32.62
C GLN A 71 26.50 2.43 32.95
N GLY A 72 25.80 1.29 33.03
CA GLY A 72 26.39 -0.04 33.05
C GLY A 72 26.52 -0.62 31.65
N ASP A 73 27.13 -1.80 31.53
CA ASP A 73 27.28 -2.48 30.24
C ASP A 73 25.92 -2.87 29.67
N VAL A 74 25.67 -2.54 28.40
CA VAL A 74 24.46 -2.99 27.68
C VAL A 74 24.74 -4.33 27.01
N LYS A 75 23.91 -5.33 27.31
CA LYS A 75 24.01 -6.69 26.76
C LYS A 75 22.76 -7.04 25.97
N GLY A 76 22.93 -7.62 24.79
CA GLY A 76 21.82 -8.14 23.98
C GLY A 76 21.15 -9.35 24.64
N THR A 77 19.86 -9.51 24.39
CA THR A 77 19.01 -10.61 24.89
C THR A 77 18.11 -11.15 23.78
N SER A 78 17.60 -12.37 23.95
CA SER A 78 16.68 -12.99 22.98
C SER A 78 15.21 -12.54 23.15
N THR A 79 14.87 -11.89 24.26
CA THR A 79 13.51 -11.45 24.54
C THR A 79 13.27 -10.08 23.90
N GLY A 80 12.36 -10.01 22.93
CA GLY A 80 12.12 -8.80 22.14
C GLY A 80 11.59 -7.60 22.94
N THR A 81 10.99 -7.83 24.11
CA THR A 81 10.47 -6.79 25.02
C THR A 81 11.51 -6.23 25.98
N ASN A 82 12.68 -6.86 26.08
CA ASN A 82 13.77 -6.33 26.88
C ASN A 82 14.32 -5.05 26.22
N MET A 83 14.57 -4.03 27.03
CA MET A 83 15.06 -2.75 26.56
C MET A 83 16.19 -2.21 27.44
N ALA A 84 17.10 -1.50 26.80
CA ALA A 84 18.13 -0.71 27.49
C ALA A 84 18.07 0.74 27.02
N ILE A 85 18.55 1.66 27.86
CA ILE A 85 18.69 3.07 27.48
C ILE A 85 20.16 3.33 27.17
N ASN A 86 20.41 3.88 25.99
CA ASN A 86 21.70 4.40 25.56
C ASN A 86 21.87 5.85 26.04
N GLY A 87 22.72 6.03 27.05
CA GLY A 87 22.99 7.33 27.65
C GLY A 87 22.16 7.62 28.91
N ASN A 88 21.75 8.88 29.06
CA ASN A 88 21.03 9.38 30.23
C ASN A 88 19.52 9.26 30.03
N GLY A 89 18.82 8.77 31.06
CA GLY A 89 17.37 8.66 31.05
C GLY A 89 16.88 7.53 31.93
N PHE A 90 15.58 7.42 32.12
CA PHE A 90 14.91 6.37 32.87
C PHE A 90 13.63 5.97 32.17
N PHE A 91 13.28 4.69 32.18
CA PHE A 91 11.96 4.24 31.80
C PHE A 91 10.95 4.75 32.81
N ILE A 92 9.80 5.18 32.30
CA ILE A 92 8.69 5.64 33.14
C ILE A 92 7.82 4.44 33.44
N VAL A 93 7.60 4.17 34.71
CA VAL A 93 6.85 3.01 35.17
C VAL A 93 5.88 3.37 36.27
N GLU A 94 4.90 2.53 36.50
CA GLU A 94 3.88 2.73 37.53
C GLU A 94 3.56 1.43 38.26
N PRO A 95 3.57 1.41 39.61
CA PRO A 95 3.15 0.25 40.37
C PRO A 95 1.62 0.14 40.40
N PRO A 96 1.08 -1.08 40.50
CA PRO A 96 -0.35 -1.28 40.71
C PRO A 96 -0.72 -0.86 42.14
N ILE A 97 -1.84 -0.16 42.31
CA ILE A 97 -2.40 0.21 43.62
C ILE A 97 -3.43 -0.80 44.15
N GLY A 98 -3.76 -1.80 43.33
CA GLY A 98 -4.71 -2.86 43.65
C GLY A 98 -5.06 -3.67 42.42
N GLN A 99 -6.06 -4.53 42.55
CA GLN A 99 -6.64 -5.24 41.41
C GLN A 99 -8.16 -5.11 41.45
N SER A 100 -8.76 -4.90 40.29
CA SER A 100 -10.21 -4.94 40.09
C SER A 100 -10.49 -5.96 39.00
N ASP A 101 -11.30 -6.98 39.30
CA ASP A 101 -11.69 -8.04 38.37
C ASP A 101 -10.50 -8.73 37.65
N GLY A 102 -9.42 -8.98 38.41
CA GLY A 102 -8.21 -9.62 37.89
C GLY A 102 -7.33 -8.74 36.99
N SER A 103 -7.62 -7.43 36.88
CA SER A 103 -6.79 -6.44 36.19
C SER A 103 -6.14 -5.48 37.18
N ALA A 104 -4.89 -5.07 36.91
CA ALA A 104 -4.17 -4.10 37.73
C ALA A 104 -4.86 -2.72 37.71
N LEU A 105 -4.98 -2.10 38.89
CA LEU A 105 -5.47 -0.73 39.05
C LEU A 105 -4.29 0.23 39.22
N PHE A 106 -4.36 1.40 38.58
CA PHE A 106 -3.29 2.40 38.54
C PHE A 106 -3.76 3.75 39.11
N SER A 107 -2.85 4.50 39.73
CA SER A 107 -3.15 5.79 40.39
C SER A 107 -2.79 7.01 39.53
N GLY A 108 -2.13 6.80 38.40
CA GLY A 108 -1.46 7.81 37.57
C GLY A 108 -0.06 8.21 38.02
N ALA A 109 0.48 7.63 39.11
CA ALA A 109 1.77 8.03 39.67
C ALA A 109 2.94 7.51 38.82
N SER A 110 3.88 8.40 38.47
CA SER A 110 5.02 8.04 37.62
C SER A 110 6.29 7.85 38.46
N TYR A 111 6.92 6.70 38.27
CA TYR A 111 8.20 6.32 38.83
C TYR A 111 9.19 6.03 37.71
N TYR A 112 10.46 5.90 38.06
CA TYR A 112 11.54 5.88 37.09
C TYR A 112 12.46 4.69 37.34
N THR A 113 12.89 3.99 36.30
CA THR A 113 13.81 2.86 36.45
C THR A 113 14.77 2.74 35.28
N ARG A 114 15.92 2.14 35.52
CA ARG A 114 16.88 1.71 34.49
C ARG A 114 16.72 0.24 34.13
N ARG A 115 15.94 -0.49 34.91
CA ARG A 115 15.65 -1.90 34.71
C ARG A 115 14.64 -2.04 33.57
N GLY A 116 15.06 -2.71 32.49
CA GLY A 116 14.26 -2.87 31.28
C GLY A 116 13.92 -4.31 30.90
N ASP A 117 13.88 -5.22 31.87
CA ASP A 117 13.46 -6.61 31.70
C ASP A 117 11.92 -6.72 31.73
N PHE A 118 11.27 -6.09 30.75
CA PHE A 118 9.82 -6.11 30.63
C PHE A 118 9.33 -7.40 29.98
N GLU A 119 8.29 -7.99 30.55
CA GLU A 119 7.56 -9.13 30.00
C GLU A 119 6.07 -8.78 29.89
N LEU A 120 5.37 -9.45 28.98
CA LEU A 120 3.93 -9.27 28.80
C LEU A 120 3.19 -10.08 29.85
N ASP A 121 2.32 -9.43 30.63
CA ASP A 121 1.43 -10.12 31.57
C ASP A 121 0.19 -10.71 30.88
N LYS A 122 -0.66 -11.42 31.65
CA LYS A 122 -1.89 -12.02 31.15
C LYS A 122 -2.89 -11.00 30.57
N ASN A 123 -2.84 -9.77 31.04
CA ASN A 123 -3.76 -8.69 30.69
C ASN A 123 -3.19 -7.81 29.56
N GLY A 124 -2.01 -8.15 29.02
CA GLY A 124 -1.36 -7.46 27.93
C GLY A 124 -0.51 -6.26 28.36
N TYR A 125 -0.25 -6.07 29.65
CA TYR A 125 0.62 -5.01 30.11
C TYR A 125 2.09 -5.45 30.12
N LEU A 126 3.00 -4.52 29.86
CA LEU A 126 4.45 -4.75 29.98
C LEU A 126 4.89 -4.49 31.41
N VAL A 127 5.28 -5.54 32.13
CA VAL A 127 5.69 -5.51 33.54
C VAL A 127 7.15 -5.92 33.68
N ASN A 128 7.94 -5.17 34.44
CA ASN A 128 9.33 -5.55 34.72
C ASN A 128 9.43 -6.59 35.85
N GLY A 129 10.60 -7.19 36.05
CA GLY A 129 10.82 -8.16 37.12
C GLY A 129 10.71 -7.60 38.55
N SER A 130 10.45 -6.29 38.71
CA SER A 130 10.13 -5.65 40.00
C SER A 130 8.63 -5.42 40.20
N GLY A 131 7.77 -5.81 39.25
CA GLY A 131 6.31 -5.65 39.32
C GLY A 131 5.78 -4.27 38.91
N TYR A 132 6.61 -3.45 38.25
CA TYR A 132 6.22 -2.13 37.77
C TYR A 132 5.87 -2.18 36.27
N TYR A 133 4.82 -1.45 35.90
CA TYR A 133 4.27 -1.46 34.55
C TYR A 133 4.82 -0.31 33.71
N LEU A 134 5.22 -0.59 32.47
CA LEU A 134 5.79 0.39 31.56
C LEU A 134 4.76 1.41 31.09
N LYS A 135 5.15 2.68 31.09
CA LYS A 135 4.39 3.79 30.50
C LYS A 135 5.02 4.23 29.18
N GLY A 136 4.17 4.63 28.25
CA GLY A 136 4.56 5.17 26.97
C GLY A 136 3.44 5.97 26.33
N LEU A 137 3.71 6.51 25.15
CA LEU A 137 2.73 7.25 24.38
C LEU A 137 1.98 6.29 23.45
N PRO A 138 0.64 6.27 23.44
CA PRO A 138 -0.11 5.42 22.54
C PRO A 138 0.11 5.84 21.07
N ILE A 139 0.17 4.87 20.17
CA ILE A 139 0.17 5.11 18.73
C ILE A 139 -1.21 4.73 18.19
N ASP A 140 -1.77 5.57 17.33
CA ASP A 140 -2.99 5.22 16.59
C ASP A 140 -2.63 4.14 15.55
N PRO A 141 -3.25 2.95 15.63
CA PRO A 141 -2.93 1.83 14.75
C PRO A 141 -3.22 2.10 13.26
N THR A 142 -4.07 3.08 12.94
CA THR A 142 -4.45 3.41 11.55
C THR A 142 -3.50 4.42 10.94
N THR A 143 -3.11 5.44 11.72
CA THR A 143 -2.29 6.56 11.23
C THR A 143 -0.80 6.39 11.52
N GLN A 144 -0.43 5.41 12.37
CA GLN A 144 0.92 5.18 12.89
C GLN A 144 1.55 6.40 13.59
N ASN A 145 0.72 7.38 13.94
CA ASN A 145 1.11 8.59 14.66
C ASN A 145 0.84 8.46 16.15
N ILE A 146 1.63 9.19 16.93
CA ILE A 146 1.45 9.26 18.39
C ILE A 146 0.13 9.97 18.70
N SER A 147 -0.75 9.32 19.44
CA SER A 147 -2.12 9.78 19.72
C SER A 147 -2.21 10.75 20.91
N GLY A 148 -1.15 10.91 21.70
CA GLY A 148 -1.11 11.88 22.81
C GLY A 148 0.29 12.17 23.34
N SER A 149 0.40 13.20 24.19
CA SER A 149 1.68 13.66 24.77
C SER A 149 1.90 13.22 26.22
N VAL A 150 0.92 12.54 26.83
CA VAL A 150 0.99 12.08 28.23
C VAL A 150 1.26 10.57 28.26
N PRO A 151 2.35 10.12 28.89
CA PRO A 151 2.64 8.71 29.04
C PRO A 151 1.58 8.00 29.88
N GLN A 152 1.02 6.93 29.35
CA GLN A 152 0.05 6.07 30.03
C GLN A 152 0.57 4.63 30.07
N VAL A 153 0.02 3.81 30.97
CA VAL A 153 0.43 2.41 31.08
C VAL A 153 0.16 1.70 29.76
N LEU A 154 1.18 1.05 29.22
CA LEU A 154 1.11 0.40 27.93
C LEU A 154 0.37 -0.92 28.05
N GLN A 155 -0.72 -1.04 27.30
CA GLN A 155 -1.46 -2.27 27.13
C GLN A 155 -1.41 -2.70 25.67
N VAL A 156 -0.81 -3.85 25.44
CA VAL A 156 -0.77 -4.52 24.16
C VAL A 156 -1.94 -5.48 24.10
N SER A 157 -2.84 -5.28 23.14
CA SER A 157 -3.91 -6.26 22.91
C SER A 157 -3.31 -7.53 22.32
N ASN A 158 -3.60 -8.67 22.94
CA ASN A 158 -3.32 -10.01 22.41
C ASN A 158 -4.45 -10.52 21.49
N SER A 159 -5.36 -9.63 21.08
CA SER A 159 -6.48 -9.96 20.21
C SER A 159 -6.03 -10.15 18.76
N PHE A 160 -6.88 -10.81 17.97
CA PHE A 160 -6.70 -10.93 16.53
C PHE A 160 -6.62 -9.55 15.87
N LEU A 161 -5.70 -9.38 14.92
CA LEU A 161 -5.73 -8.26 14.00
C LEU A 161 -6.91 -8.50 13.03
N PRO A 162 -7.94 -7.63 13.01
CA PRO A 162 -9.05 -7.81 12.08
C PRO A 162 -8.57 -7.72 10.63
N ALA A 163 -9.28 -8.38 9.73
CA ALA A 163 -8.99 -8.27 8.31
C ALA A 163 -9.20 -6.82 7.82
N GLN A 164 -8.37 -6.39 6.89
CA GLN A 164 -8.52 -5.11 6.21
C GLN A 164 -8.90 -5.35 4.76
N GLN A 165 -10.03 -4.78 4.35
CA GLN A 165 -10.48 -4.80 2.97
C GLN A 165 -9.46 -4.09 2.07
N THR A 166 -9.15 -4.68 0.92
CA THR A 166 -8.38 -4.00 -0.12
C THR A 166 -9.24 -2.89 -0.72
N THR A 167 -8.75 -1.64 -0.64
CA THR A 167 -9.38 -0.48 -1.27
C THR A 167 -8.49 0.14 -2.36
N ARG A 168 -7.19 -0.17 -2.34
CA ARG A 168 -6.20 0.32 -3.30
C ARG A 168 -5.24 -0.79 -3.70
N VAL A 169 -4.98 -0.86 -4.99
CA VAL A 169 -3.90 -1.65 -5.60
C VAL A 169 -3.02 -0.67 -6.36
N ASN A 170 -1.75 -0.54 -6.00
CA ASN A 170 -0.80 0.21 -6.82
C ASN A 170 -0.39 -0.69 -7.98
N TYR A 171 -0.62 -0.22 -9.20
CA TYR A 171 -0.41 -0.98 -10.42
C TYR A 171 0.25 -0.12 -11.50
N GLU A 172 1.55 -0.32 -11.68
CA GLU A 172 2.37 0.36 -12.67
C GLU A 172 2.94 -0.64 -13.64
N LEU A 173 2.92 -0.30 -14.92
CA LEU A 173 3.41 -1.14 -15.99
C LEU A 173 3.75 -0.36 -17.27
N ASN A 174 4.60 -0.98 -18.07
CA ASN A 174 4.84 -0.63 -19.47
C ASN A 174 4.18 -1.68 -20.38
N LEU A 175 3.30 -1.22 -21.27
CA LEU A 175 2.69 -2.04 -22.31
C LEU A 175 3.57 -2.04 -23.57
N PRO A 176 3.69 -3.19 -24.26
CA PRO A 176 4.48 -3.26 -25.49
C PRO A 176 3.79 -2.48 -26.61
N GLN A 177 4.53 -1.75 -27.45
CA GLN A 177 3.95 -1.19 -28.69
C GLN A 177 3.41 -2.29 -29.62
N LEU A 178 4.07 -3.44 -29.67
CA LEU A 178 3.65 -4.60 -30.45
C LEU A 178 3.53 -5.84 -29.56
N PRO A 179 2.33 -6.17 -29.06
CA PRO A 179 2.16 -7.38 -28.28
C PRO A 179 2.34 -8.62 -29.14
N LYS A 180 3.22 -9.52 -28.71
CA LYS A 180 3.44 -10.83 -29.36
C LYS A 180 2.60 -11.87 -28.63
N THR A 181 1.28 -11.73 -28.74
CA THR A 181 0.31 -12.69 -28.19
C THR A 181 0.48 -14.07 -28.84
N ALA A 182 -0.17 -15.12 -28.32
CA ALA A 182 -0.11 -16.44 -28.95
C ALA A 182 -0.76 -16.44 -30.36
N ALA A 183 -1.69 -15.53 -30.63
CA ALA A 183 -2.32 -15.34 -31.93
C ALA A 183 -1.52 -14.45 -32.91
N TYR A 184 -0.44 -13.82 -32.44
CA TYR A 184 0.39 -12.92 -33.25
C TYR A 184 1.05 -13.65 -34.42
N GLN A 185 1.00 -13.04 -35.61
CA GLN A 185 1.67 -13.53 -36.81
C GLN A 185 2.40 -12.36 -37.48
N ALA A 186 3.74 -12.40 -37.47
CA ALA A 186 4.56 -11.33 -38.02
C ALA A 186 4.22 -10.96 -39.49
N SER A 187 3.81 -11.95 -40.30
CA SER A 187 3.40 -11.74 -41.70
C SER A 187 2.03 -11.07 -41.87
N LYS A 188 1.25 -10.93 -40.79
CA LYS A 188 -0.10 -10.32 -40.77
C LYS A 188 -0.18 -9.15 -39.79
N ALA A 189 0.96 -8.51 -39.52
CA ALA A 189 1.02 -7.25 -38.80
C ALA A 189 0.99 -6.08 -39.80
N PRO A 190 0.26 -4.98 -39.52
CA PRO A 190 -0.63 -4.79 -38.36
C PRO A 190 -1.92 -5.61 -38.45
N GLY A 191 -2.52 -5.92 -37.32
CA GLY A 191 -3.83 -6.56 -37.19
C GLY A 191 -3.82 -7.90 -36.44
N SER A 192 -2.80 -8.75 -36.63
CA SER A 192 -2.70 -10.03 -35.90
C SER A 192 -2.44 -9.89 -34.39
N GLU A 193 -1.90 -8.75 -33.97
CA GLU A 193 -1.66 -8.37 -32.58
C GLU A 193 -2.92 -7.86 -31.86
N LEU A 194 -4.01 -7.64 -32.60
CA LEU A 194 -5.24 -7.04 -32.10
C LEU A 194 -6.24 -8.09 -31.61
N LEU A 195 -7.01 -7.72 -30.58
CA LEU A 195 -8.20 -8.42 -30.15
C LEU A 195 -9.31 -8.26 -31.21
N LYS A 196 -9.78 -9.38 -31.73
CA LYS A 196 -10.80 -9.40 -32.77
C LYS A 196 -12.18 -9.48 -32.15
N ALA A 197 -12.91 -8.37 -32.16
CA ALA A 197 -14.25 -8.30 -31.54
C ALA A 197 -15.23 -9.35 -32.09
N GLN A 198 -15.13 -9.68 -33.38
CA GLN A 198 -15.91 -10.74 -34.05
C GLN A 198 -15.76 -12.14 -33.45
N ASP A 199 -14.67 -12.40 -32.72
CA ASP A 199 -14.45 -13.70 -32.09
C ASP A 199 -15.25 -13.85 -30.79
N PHE A 200 -15.80 -12.74 -30.26
CA PHE A 200 -16.50 -12.66 -28.97
C PHE A 200 -17.90 -12.05 -29.06
N LEU A 201 -18.22 -11.38 -30.17
CA LEU A 201 -19.49 -10.70 -30.40
C LEU A 201 -20.16 -11.25 -31.66
N SER A 202 -21.48 -11.40 -31.61
CA SER A 202 -22.28 -11.62 -32.81
C SER A 202 -22.42 -10.29 -33.57
N LEU A 203 -21.79 -10.18 -34.72
CA LEU A 203 -21.89 -9.02 -35.60
C LEU A 203 -22.81 -9.33 -36.78
N THR A 204 -23.72 -8.41 -37.11
CA THR A 204 -24.49 -8.47 -38.36
C THR A 204 -23.55 -8.18 -39.53
N PRO A 205 -23.50 -8.98 -40.61
CA PRO A 205 -22.61 -8.74 -41.75
C PRO A 205 -22.82 -7.38 -42.41
N ASP A 206 -21.75 -6.81 -42.98
CA ASP A 206 -21.80 -5.60 -43.81
C ASP A 206 -22.64 -5.86 -45.08
N THR A 207 -23.60 -4.98 -45.38
CA THR A 207 -24.34 -4.99 -46.65
C THR A 207 -24.30 -3.59 -47.28
N PRO A 208 -23.85 -3.45 -48.55
CA PRO A 208 -23.92 -2.19 -49.28
C PRO A 208 -25.35 -1.63 -49.34
N ALA A 209 -25.46 -0.30 -49.45
CA ALA A 209 -26.75 0.37 -49.63
C ALA A 209 -27.43 -0.21 -50.89
N THR A 210 -28.54 -0.90 -50.69
CA THR A 210 -29.27 -1.60 -51.74
C THR A 210 -30.73 -1.22 -51.66
N ILE A 211 -31.30 -0.83 -52.79
CA ILE A 211 -32.75 -0.66 -52.94
C ILE A 211 -33.27 -1.59 -54.01
N ALA A 212 -34.45 -2.16 -53.78
CA ALA A 212 -35.18 -2.96 -54.74
C ALA A 212 -36.44 -2.20 -55.15
N GLY A 213 -36.68 -2.14 -56.47
CA GLY A 213 -37.85 -1.54 -57.07
C GLY A 213 -38.75 -2.59 -57.72
N ALA A 214 -39.26 -2.28 -58.91
CA ALA A 214 -40.21 -3.10 -59.64
C ALA A 214 -39.65 -4.50 -59.96
N THR A 215 -40.53 -5.51 -59.90
CA THR A 215 -40.21 -6.89 -60.27
C THR A 215 -40.73 -7.20 -61.67
N THR A 216 -39.91 -7.84 -62.48
CA THR A 216 -40.20 -8.19 -63.87
C THR A 216 -40.20 -9.71 -64.04
N THR A 217 -41.22 -10.26 -64.68
CA THR A 217 -41.42 -11.72 -64.83
C THR A 217 -41.00 -12.27 -66.21
N GLY A 218 -40.30 -11.47 -67.03
CA GLY A 218 -39.83 -11.82 -68.38
C GLY A 218 -38.79 -10.84 -68.94
N THR A 219 -38.19 -11.13 -70.11
CA THR A 219 -37.10 -10.36 -70.74
C THR A 219 -37.58 -9.19 -71.62
N ALA A 220 -38.74 -9.34 -72.28
CA ALA A 220 -39.33 -8.27 -73.09
C ALA A 220 -39.59 -7.01 -72.26
N LEU A 221 -39.26 -5.80 -72.76
CA LEU A 221 -39.65 -4.54 -72.11
C LEU A 221 -41.18 -4.50 -71.96
N PRO A 222 -41.71 -4.62 -70.73
CA PRO A 222 -43.09 -4.26 -70.50
C PRO A 222 -43.17 -2.73 -70.67
N SER A 223 -44.25 -2.23 -71.25
CA SER A 223 -44.53 -0.78 -71.41
C SER A 223 -44.70 -0.03 -70.07
N SER A 224 -44.21 -0.58 -68.96
CA SER A 224 -44.47 -0.17 -67.59
C SER A 224 -43.22 0.10 -66.74
N ILE A 225 -41.99 -0.06 -67.25
CA ILE A 225 -40.75 0.15 -66.45
C ILE A 225 -40.19 1.57 -66.57
N ALA A 226 -40.28 2.18 -67.75
CA ALA A 226 -39.96 3.59 -67.97
C ALA A 226 -40.82 4.12 -69.11
N ALA A 227 -41.35 5.33 -68.97
CA ALA A 227 -42.11 6.06 -69.97
C ALA A 227 -41.34 7.32 -70.40
N ALA A 228 -41.68 7.85 -71.57
CA ALA A 228 -41.12 9.11 -72.02
C ALA A 228 -41.56 10.25 -71.09
N GLY A 229 -40.59 11.01 -70.56
CA GLY A 229 -40.80 12.02 -69.53
C GLY A 229 -40.37 11.58 -68.12
N ASP A 230 -40.08 10.29 -67.91
CA ASP A 230 -39.55 9.81 -66.64
C ASP A 230 -38.10 10.26 -66.46
N THR A 231 -37.66 10.42 -65.21
CA THR A 231 -36.28 10.73 -64.85
C THR A 231 -35.82 9.89 -63.66
N LEU A 232 -34.56 9.46 -63.71
CA LEU A 232 -33.88 8.77 -62.62
C LEU A 232 -32.60 9.53 -62.27
N SER A 233 -32.53 10.06 -61.06
CA SER A 233 -31.36 10.75 -60.52
C SER A 233 -30.68 9.89 -59.47
N VAL A 234 -29.36 9.70 -59.62
CA VAL A 234 -28.55 8.90 -58.70
C VAL A 234 -27.32 9.69 -58.25
N ALA A 235 -27.12 9.77 -56.94
CA ALA A 235 -25.92 10.32 -56.33
C ALA A 235 -25.29 9.34 -55.35
N VAL A 236 -23.97 9.37 -55.21
CA VAL A 236 -23.21 8.53 -54.28
C VAL A 236 -22.47 9.43 -53.30
N ASN A 237 -22.52 9.12 -52.00
CA ASN A 237 -21.78 9.83 -50.95
C ASN A 237 -21.99 11.36 -50.92
N GLY A 238 -23.19 11.83 -51.29
CA GLY A 238 -23.50 13.26 -51.37
C GLY A 238 -22.80 14.02 -52.51
N GLY A 239 -22.21 13.29 -53.47
CA GLY A 239 -21.65 13.86 -54.70
C GLY A 239 -22.72 14.38 -55.67
N PRO A 240 -22.32 14.97 -56.81
CA PRO A 240 -23.26 15.47 -57.81
C PRO A 240 -24.14 14.32 -58.34
N ALA A 241 -25.44 14.55 -58.42
CA ALA A 241 -26.38 13.57 -58.93
C ALA A 241 -26.32 13.49 -60.46
N THR A 242 -26.28 12.28 -61.01
CA THR A 242 -26.49 12.08 -62.44
C THR A 242 -27.96 11.82 -62.68
N THR A 243 -28.63 12.74 -63.37
CA THR A 243 -30.02 12.59 -63.80
C THR A 243 -30.07 12.05 -65.22
N ILE A 244 -30.71 10.89 -65.38
CA ILE A 244 -31.02 10.23 -66.64
C ILE A 244 -32.45 10.60 -67.03
N ASN A 245 -32.66 11.00 -68.28
CA ASN A 245 -33.99 11.30 -68.81
C ASN A 245 -34.43 10.18 -69.76
N PHE A 246 -35.67 9.71 -69.61
CA PHE A 246 -36.25 8.73 -70.51
C PHE A 246 -37.07 9.45 -71.59
N ILE A 247 -36.75 9.20 -72.85
CA ILE A 247 -37.41 9.82 -74.02
C ILE A 247 -37.95 8.75 -74.97
N SER A 248 -38.83 9.13 -75.89
CA SER A 248 -39.29 8.24 -76.97
C SER A 248 -39.00 8.85 -78.34
N GLY A 249 -38.14 8.19 -79.11
CA GLY A 249 -37.73 8.65 -80.43
C GLY A 249 -36.70 9.78 -80.37
N GLY A 250 -35.78 9.79 -81.35
CA GLY A 250 -34.70 10.80 -81.44
C GLY A 250 -33.30 10.26 -81.12
N GLY A 251 -33.20 9.02 -80.60
CA GLY A 251 -31.94 8.37 -80.28
C GLY A 251 -31.35 8.75 -78.92
N SER A 252 -30.65 7.81 -78.29
CA SER A 252 -30.01 8.01 -76.97
C SER A 252 -28.75 8.89 -77.10
N SER A 253 -28.67 10.00 -76.37
CA SER A 253 -27.50 10.90 -76.38
C SER A 253 -27.33 11.63 -75.05
N GLY A 254 -26.09 11.89 -74.63
CA GLY A 254 -25.83 12.49 -73.31
C GLY A 254 -26.43 11.64 -72.18
N ASN A 255 -27.29 12.26 -71.36
CA ASN A 255 -28.01 11.57 -70.29
C ASN A 255 -29.42 11.09 -70.71
N ASP A 256 -29.76 11.17 -71.99
CA ASP A 256 -31.07 10.75 -72.49
C ASP A 256 -31.03 9.31 -72.99
N ILE A 257 -31.99 8.51 -72.54
CA ILE A 257 -32.21 7.12 -72.96
C ILE A 257 -33.50 7.06 -73.78
N ASP A 258 -33.36 6.71 -75.07
CA ASP A 258 -34.52 6.43 -75.93
C ASP A 258 -35.05 5.03 -75.64
N ILE A 259 -36.18 4.97 -74.93
CA ILE A 259 -36.78 3.70 -74.48
C ILE A 259 -37.20 2.79 -75.64
N THR A 260 -37.43 3.36 -76.84
CA THR A 260 -37.83 2.60 -78.03
C THR A 260 -36.65 1.89 -78.71
N ALA A 261 -35.41 2.23 -78.34
CA ALA A 261 -34.20 1.65 -78.90
C ALA A 261 -33.83 0.27 -78.29
N TYR A 262 -34.51 -0.15 -77.22
CA TYR A 262 -34.21 -1.38 -76.49
C TYR A 262 -35.40 -2.34 -76.56
N ALA A 263 -35.12 -3.63 -76.80
CA ALA A 263 -36.13 -4.70 -76.85
C ALA A 263 -36.15 -5.56 -75.57
N ASP A 264 -35.07 -5.51 -74.78
CA ASP A 264 -34.89 -6.25 -73.53
C ASP A 264 -34.52 -5.32 -72.36
N VAL A 265 -35.10 -5.58 -71.18
CA VAL A 265 -34.94 -4.74 -69.98
C VAL A 265 -33.48 -4.72 -69.50
N ASP A 266 -32.72 -5.82 -69.59
CA ASP A 266 -31.32 -5.85 -69.19
C ASP A 266 -30.44 -5.03 -70.16
N ALA A 267 -30.79 -4.99 -71.45
CA ALA A 267 -30.13 -4.10 -72.41
C ALA A 267 -30.35 -2.62 -72.06
N MET A 268 -31.56 -2.25 -71.62
CA MET A 268 -31.84 -0.90 -71.12
C MET A 268 -31.12 -0.61 -69.80
N LEU A 269 -31.13 -1.53 -68.84
CA LEU A 269 -30.39 -1.40 -67.58
C LEU A 269 -28.87 -1.26 -67.82
N THR A 270 -28.33 -1.92 -68.85
CA THR A 270 -26.92 -1.77 -69.25
C THR A 270 -26.65 -0.35 -69.78
N ALA A 271 -27.57 0.22 -70.55
CA ALA A 271 -27.45 1.60 -71.02
C ALA A 271 -27.53 2.60 -69.85
N ILE A 272 -28.45 2.38 -68.91
CA ILE A 272 -28.57 3.17 -67.67
C ILE A 272 -27.27 3.07 -66.86
N GLN A 273 -26.74 1.86 -66.68
CA GLN A 273 -25.48 1.62 -65.97
C GLN A 273 -24.30 2.40 -66.56
N GLY A 274 -24.26 2.56 -67.89
CA GLY A 274 -23.23 3.35 -68.57
C GLY A 274 -23.29 4.84 -68.28
N LEU A 275 -24.43 5.34 -67.81
CA LEU A 275 -24.65 6.75 -67.45
C LEU A 275 -24.55 7.01 -65.94
N LEU A 276 -24.72 5.99 -65.10
CA LEU A 276 -24.66 6.13 -63.64
C LEU A 276 -23.26 6.56 -63.16
N PRO A 277 -23.19 7.32 -62.05
CA PRO A 277 -21.91 7.65 -61.43
C PRO A 277 -21.18 6.38 -60.98
N GLY A 278 -19.84 6.41 -61.04
CA GLY A 278 -19.02 5.31 -60.54
C GLY A 278 -19.30 5.03 -59.06
N GLY A 279 -19.34 3.75 -58.68
CA GLY A 279 -19.64 3.33 -57.32
C GLY A 279 -21.08 2.87 -57.07
N VAL A 280 -21.92 2.81 -58.11
CA VAL A 280 -23.26 2.21 -58.05
C VAL A 280 -23.48 1.26 -59.23
N THR A 281 -24.18 0.17 -58.95
CA THR A 281 -24.63 -0.80 -59.92
C THR A 281 -26.15 -0.83 -59.98
N ILE A 282 -26.73 -0.76 -61.18
CA ILE A 282 -28.13 -1.07 -61.44
C ILE A 282 -28.21 -2.37 -62.22
N ALA A 283 -29.02 -3.30 -61.71
CA ALA A 283 -29.17 -4.61 -62.31
C ALA A 283 -30.52 -5.21 -61.93
N ARG A 284 -30.92 -6.24 -62.67
CA ARG A 284 -32.02 -7.12 -62.26
C ARG A 284 -31.46 -8.27 -61.43
N ASN A 285 -32.00 -8.47 -60.24
CA ASN A 285 -31.59 -9.59 -59.38
C ASN A 285 -32.22 -10.92 -59.84
N PRO A 286 -31.78 -12.08 -59.30
CA PRO A 286 -32.33 -13.39 -59.69
C PRO A 286 -33.83 -13.58 -59.41
N ALA A 287 -34.42 -12.77 -58.53
CA ALA A 287 -35.86 -12.76 -58.26
C ALA A 287 -36.65 -11.85 -59.23
N GLY A 288 -35.97 -11.22 -60.19
CA GLY A 288 -36.57 -10.35 -61.20
C GLY A 288 -36.74 -8.88 -60.78
N ALA A 289 -36.33 -8.51 -59.56
CA ALA A 289 -36.43 -7.14 -59.06
C ALA A 289 -35.28 -6.27 -59.58
N ILE A 290 -35.59 -5.05 -60.02
CA ILE A 290 -34.58 -4.06 -60.38
C ILE A 290 -33.98 -3.52 -59.10
N THR A 291 -32.66 -3.59 -58.97
CA THR A 291 -31.93 -3.18 -57.79
C THR A 291 -30.88 -2.14 -58.14
N VAL A 292 -30.76 -1.12 -57.30
CA VAL A 292 -29.62 -0.20 -57.30
C VAL A 292 -28.80 -0.48 -56.05
N THR A 293 -27.52 -0.81 -56.24
CA THR A 293 -26.61 -1.26 -55.19
C THR A 293 -25.32 -0.46 -55.22
N ALA A 294 -24.94 0.11 -54.08
CA ALA A 294 -23.61 0.69 -53.88
C ALA A 294 -22.50 -0.34 -54.09
N ALA A 295 -21.36 0.10 -54.62
CA ALA A 295 -20.19 -0.75 -54.82
C ALA A 295 -19.50 -1.10 -53.49
N ASN A 296 -19.47 -0.19 -52.52
CA ASN A 296 -18.84 -0.42 -51.22
C ASN A 296 -19.86 -0.40 -50.06
N ALA A 297 -19.54 -1.14 -49.00
CA ALA A 297 -20.36 -1.22 -47.80
C ALA A 297 -20.41 0.09 -46.98
N SER A 298 -19.60 1.10 -47.31
CA SER A 298 -19.63 2.42 -46.67
C SER A 298 -20.40 3.47 -47.46
N ASP A 299 -20.76 3.18 -48.71
CA ASP A 299 -21.30 4.19 -49.61
C ASP A 299 -22.79 4.41 -49.37
N THR A 300 -23.20 5.67 -49.30
CA THR A 300 -24.62 6.06 -49.31
C THR A 300 -25.08 6.32 -50.74
N VAL A 301 -26.30 5.92 -51.06
CA VAL A 301 -26.90 6.13 -52.38
C VAL A 301 -28.13 6.99 -52.21
N THR A 302 -28.18 8.14 -52.87
CA THR A 302 -29.39 8.97 -52.94
C THR A 302 -30.05 8.77 -54.29
N LEU A 303 -31.34 8.44 -54.26
CA LEU A 303 -32.17 8.24 -55.44
C LEU A 303 -33.32 9.22 -55.46
N THR A 304 -33.59 9.76 -56.64
CA THR A 304 -34.80 10.53 -56.92
C THR A 304 -35.35 10.10 -58.26
N ASP A 305 -36.57 9.62 -58.28
CA ASP A 305 -37.34 9.18 -59.43
C ASP A 305 -38.62 10.00 -59.50
N ASN A 306 -38.94 10.58 -60.67
CA ASN A 306 -40.14 11.40 -60.83
C ASN A 306 -41.44 10.59 -61.01
N THR A 307 -41.38 9.26 -60.89
CA THR A 307 -42.53 8.34 -61.04
C THR A 307 -43.18 7.93 -59.72
N THR A 308 -42.64 8.33 -58.57
CA THR A 308 -43.14 7.90 -57.25
C THR A 308 -44.45 8.60 -56.85
N GLY A 309 -45.48 7.79 -56.51
CA GLY A 309 -46.69 8.27 -55.80
C GLY A 309 -48.02 8.26 -56.56
N THR A 310 -48.06 8.12 -57.89
CA THR A 310 -49.34 8.11 -58.64
C THR A 310 -49.41 7.22 -59.90
N SER A 311 -48.35 6.51 -60.31
CA SER A 311 -48.39 5.70 -61.53
C SER A 311 -48.17 4.22 -61.28
N THR A 312 -48.90 3.36 -62.00
CA THR A 312 -48.62 1.92 -62.14
C THR A 312 -47.44 1.64 -63.09
N THR A 313 -46.56 2.62 -63.32
CA THR A 313 -45.42 2.57 -64.26
C THR A 313 -44.18 3.22 -63.63
N GLY A 314 -42.99 2.68 -63.88
CA GLY A 314 -41.70 3.21 -63.41
C GLY A 314 -40.80 2.14 -62.78
N PHE A 315 -39.56 2.50 -62.43
CA PHE A 315 -38.63 1.60 -61.73
C PHE A 315 -39.09 1.25 -60.32
N ASN A 316 -40.05 1.99 -59.76
CA ASN A 316 -40.60 1.82 -58.42
C ASN A 316 -39.49 1.77 -57.34
N LEU A 317 -38.40 2.49 -57.57
CA LEU A 317 -37.35 2.69 -56.57
C LEU A 317 -37.89 3.71 -55.57
N ALA A 318 -37.69 3.47 -54.27
CA ALA A 318 -38.09 4.46 -53.27
C ALA A 318 -37.12 5.65 -53.30
N ASP A 319 -37.66 6.86 -53.34
CA ASP A 319 -36.87 8.08 -53.25
C ASP A 319 -36.24 8.24 -51.86
N GLY A 320 -35.07 8.86 -51.84
CA GLY A 320 -34.37 9.26 -50.63
C GLY A 320 -32.93 8.77 -50.56
N THR A 321 -32.32 9.00 -49.40
CA THR A 321 -30.95 8.55 -49.11
C THR A 321 -31.00 7.18 -48.46
N ILE A 322 -30.47 6.18 -49.17
CA ILE A 322 -30.32 4.81 -48.73
C ILE A 322 -28.93 4.64 -48.12
N ASN A 323 -28.90 4.20 -46.87
CA ASN A 323 -27.68 3.97 -46.12
C ASN A 323 -27.31 2.48 -46.14
N PRO A 324 -26.01 2.14 -46.16
CA PRO A 324 -25.59 0.75 -46.01
C PRO A 324 -25.81 0.26 -44.58
N THR A 325 -25.88 -1.06 -44.41
CA THR A 325 -25.79 -1.66 -43.07
C THR A 325 -24.33 -2.00 -42.83
N VAL A 326 -23.64 -1.19 -42.03
CA VAL A 326 -22.25 -1.46 -41.60
C VAL A 326 -22.25 -2.16 -40.24
N SER A 327 -21.58 -3.30 -40.17
CA SER A 327 -21.21 -4.04 -38.97
C SER A 327 -20.49 -3.11 -38.01
N ALA A 328 -20.76 -3.31 -36.73
CA ALA A 328 -20.09 -2.54 -35.68
C ALA A 328 -18.56 -2.79 -35.60
N SER A 329 -18.02 -3.83 -36.26
CA SER A 329 -16.57 -4.04 -36.40
C SER A 329 -15.90 -2.97 -37.25
N THR A 330 -16.54 -2.57 -38.34
CA THR A 330 -16.02 -1.55 -39.27
C THR A 330 -16.22 -0.14 -38.67
N ALA A 331 -17.22 0.03 -37.80
CA ALA A 331 -17.50 1.28 -37.10
C ALA A 331 -16.61 1.54 -35.87
N LEU A 332 -15.67 0.64 -35.50
CA LEU A 332 -14.86 0.71 -34.27
C LEU A 332 -15.66 0.92 -32.96
N ALA A 333 -16.99 0.75 -32.97
CA ALA A 333 -17.86 1.17 -31.87
C ALA A 333 -18.18 0.02 -30.90
N ALA A 334 -18.22 -1.23 -31.36
CA ALA A 334 -18.54 -2.37 -30.51
C ALA A 334 -17.32 -2.86 -29.73
N ARG A 335 -17.47 -2.96 -28.41
CA ARG A 335 -16.41 -3.35 -27.46
C ARG A 335 -16.74 -4.71 -26.86
N VAL A 336 -15.73 -5.56 -26.75
CA VAL A 336 -15.83 -6.80 -25.98
C VAL A 336 -15.85 -6.41 -24.50
N ASN A 337 -17.04 -6.42 -23.88
CA ASN A 337 -17.18 -6.09 -22.46
C ASN A 337 -17.02 -7.32 -21.56
N THR A 338 -17.38 -8.49 -22.05
CA THR A 338 -17.27 -9.76 -21.33
C THR A 338 -16.83 -10.85 -22.29
N VAL A 339 -16.05 -11.79 -21.79
CA VAL A 339 -15.66 -13.01 -22.52
C VAL A 339 -16.28 -14.20 -21.80
N SER A 340 -16.94 -15.06 -22.56
CA SER A 340 -17.52 -16.32 -22.07
C SER A 340 -16.41 -17.31 -21.68
N ALA A 341 -16.73 -18.29 -20.84
CA ALA A 341 -15.83 -19.40 -20.57
C ALA A 341 -15.49 -20.21 -21.84
N ALA A 342 -16.45 -20.36 -22.75
CA ALA A 342 -16.24 -21.05 -24.02
C ALA A 342 -15.20 -20.37 -24.95
N ASP A 343 -15.05 -19.04 -24.85
CA ASP A 343 -14.08 -18.28 -25.65
C ASP A 343 -12.85 -17.81 -24.86
N ALA A 344 -12.71 -18.25 -23.60
CA ALA A 344 -11.63 -17.82 -22.71
C ALA A 344 -10.23 -18.11 -23.30
N ASP A 345 -10.02 -19.30 -23.87
CA ASP A 345 -8.73 -19.67 -24.47
C ASP A 345 -8.39 -18.80 -25.68
N LYS A 346 -9.40 -18.47 -26.51
CA LYS A 346 -9.21 -17.55 -27.65
C LYS A 346 -8.83 -16.16 -27.16
N PHE A 347 -9.47 -15.67 -26.10
CA PHE A 347 -9.14 -14.38 -25.49
C PHE A 347 -7.74 -14.36 -24.90
N VAL A 348 -7.35 -15.41 -24.17
CA VAL A 348 -5.99 -15.56 -23.62
C VAL A 348 -4.95 -15.56 -24.74
N ALA A 349 -5.25 -16.21 -25.88
CA ALA A 349 -4.37 -16.21 -27.05
C ALA A 349 -4.24 -14.85 -27.74
N GLN A 350 -5.22 -13.96 -27.59
CA GLN A 350 -5.25 -12.61 -28.19
C GLN A 350 -4.91 -11.47 -27.21
N SER A 351 -4.46 -11.80 -26.00
CA SER A 351 -4.13 -10.83 -24.95
C SER A 351 -2.82 -11.20 -24.26
N ILE A 352 -2.22 -10.24 -23.55
CA ILE A 352 -1.01 -10.44 -22.74
C ILE A 352 -1.35 -10.37 -21.25
N SER A 353 -0.55 -11.06 -20.42
CA SER A 353 -0.71 -11.01 -18.96
C SER A 353 -0.30 -9.64 -18.42
N GLY A 354 -1.11 -9.07 -17.55
CA GLY A 354 -0.80 -7.87 -16.77
C GLY A 354 -0.40 -8.20 -15.32
N GLY A 355 -0.17 -9.47 -14.99
CA GLY A 355 0.10 -9.94 -13.63
C GLY A 355 -1.16 -10.39 -12.89
N ALA A 356 -0.95 -10.89 -11.68
CA ALA A 356 -2.00 -11.34 -10.78
C ALA A 356 -1.69 -10.90 -9.34
N ILE A 357 -2.70 -10.55 -8.58
CA ILE A 357 -2.57 -10.13 -7.18
C ILE A 357 -3.71 -10.67 -6.33
N THR A 358 -3.39 -11.11 -5.12
CA THR A 358 -4.41 -11.47 -4.13
C THR A 358 -4.88 -10.23 -3.39
N VAL A 359 -6.17 -9.96 -3.43
CA VAL A 359 -6.86 -8.90 -2.69
C VAL A 359 -7.80 -9.52 -1.66
N TYR A 360 -8.24 -8.74 -0.69
CA TYR A 360 -9.01 -9.22 0.46
C TYR A 360 -10.35 -8.51 0.57
N ALA A 361 -11.42 -9.27 0.73
CA ALA A 361 -12.75 -8.75 1.05
C ALA A 361 -12.81 -8.25 2.51
N GLY A 362 -13.87 -7.51 2.87
CA GLY A 362 -14.04 -6.97 4.22
C GLY A 362 -14.13 -8.03 5.34
N ASN A 363 -14.44 -9.28 4.99
CA ASN A 363 -14.40 -10.42 5.92
C ASN A 363 -13.04 -11.16 5.94
N GLY A 364 -12.04 -10.68 5.20
CA GLY A 364 -10.72 -11.29 5.07
C GLY A 364 -10.60 -12.43 4.06
N ALA A 365 -11.68 -12.76 3.32
CA ALA A 365 -11.60 -13.78 2.28
C ALA A 365 -10.68 -13.32 1.13
N PRO A 366 -9.71 -14.15 0.71
CA PRO A 366 -8.80 -13.81 -0.39
C PRO A 366 -9.50 -13.98 -1.75
N ALA A 367 -9.18 -13.10 -2.68
CA ALA A 367 -9.62 -13.13 -4.07
C ALA A 367 -8.41 -12.90 -4.99
N ASN A 368 -8.15 -13.81 -5.92
CA ASN A 368 -7.01 -13.69 -6.83
C ASN A 368 -7.41 -12.94 -8.12
N VAL A 369 -7.07 -11.66 -8.20
CA VAL A 369 -7.36 -10.82 -9.37
C VAL A 369 -6.27 -11.03 -10.40
N GLN A 370 -6.61 -11.65 -11.53
CA GLN A 370 -5.73 -11.75 -12.69
C GLN A 370 -6.08 -10.66 -13.70
N VAL A 371 -5.08 -9.92 -14.16
CA VAL A 371 -5.23 -8.84 -15.12
C VAL A 371 -4.69 -9.28 -16.47
N ARG A 372 -5.41 -8.97 -17.55
CA ARG A 372 -4.92 -9.12 -18.93
C ARG A 372 -5.17 -7.86 -19.74
N TRP A 373 -4.26 -7.59 -20.66
CA TRP A 373 -4.33 -6.46 -21.57
C TRP A 373 -4.49 -6.94 -22.99
N ALA A 374 -5.47 -6.36 -23.69
CA ALA A 374 -5.78 -6.69 -25.07
C ALA A 374 -5.69 -5.41 -25.91
N LYS A 375 -4.83 -5.42 -26.92
CA LYS A 375 -4.71 -4.30 -27.85
C LYS A 375 -5.88 -4.35 -28.82
N VAL A 376 -6.61 -3.25 -28.98
CA VAL A 376 -7.82 -3.20 -29.83
C VAL A 376 -7.62 -2.35 -31.08
N ASN A 377 -6.62 -1.46 -31.08
CA ASN A 377 -6.23 -0.71 -32.27
C ASN A 377 -4.74 -0.35 -32.24
N SER A 378 -4.15 -0.15 -33.41
CA SER A 378 -2.81 0.40 -33.56
C SER A 378 -2.81 1.56 -34.56
N THR A 379 -1.86 2.47 -34.40
CA THR A 379 -1.60 3.57 -35.34
C THR A 379 -1.28 3.07 -36.74
N ALA A 380 -0.63 1.90 -36.85
CA ALA A 380 -0.35 1.25 -38.13
C ALA A 380 -1.61 0.74 -38.85
N ASN A 381 -2.70 0.48 -38.12
CA ASN A 381 -4.00 0.11 -38.68
C ASN A 381 -4.94 1.33 -38.88
N GLY A 382 -4.43 2.54 -38.61
CA GLY A 382 -5.20 3.79 -38.58
C GLY A 382 -5.84 4.08 -37.21
N GLY A 383 -5.84 5.35 -36.81
CA GLY A 383 -6.34 5.79 -35.50
C GLY A 383 -5.28 5.76 -34.39
N ALA A 384 -5.71 5.78 -33.13
CA ALA A 384 -4.81 5.81 -31.96
C ALA A 384 -4.43 4.41 -31.47
N GLU A 385 -3.25 4.28 -30.85
CA GLU A 385 -2.85 3.13 -30.05
C GLU A 385 -3.86 2.93 -28.92
N ARG A 386 -4.56 1.81 -28.88
CA ARG A 386 -5.65 1.61 -27.92
C ARG A 386 -5.64 0.22 -27.31
N TRP A 387 -5.80 0.17 -26.00
CA TRP A 387 -5.84 -1.03 -25.18
C TRP A 387 -7.07 -1.11 -24.31
N ASN A 388 -7.47 -2.34 -24.00
CA ASN A 388 -8.49 -2.65 -23.01
C ASN A 388 -7.94 -3.59 -21.96
N MET A 389 -8.28 -3.31 -20.71
CA MET A 389 -7.92 -4.13 -19.56
C MET A 389 -9.08 -5.04 -19.21
N PHE A 390 -8.77 -6.29 -18.89
CA PHE A 390 -9.72 -7.29 -18.46
C PHE A 390 -9.25 -7.91 -17.15
N ILE A 391 -10.21 -8.25 -16.29
CA ILE A 391 -9.97 -9.05 -15.09
C ILE A 391 -10.68 -10.38 -15.21
N LEU A 392 -10.08 -11.42 -14.65
CA LEU A 392 -10.73 -12.70 -14.46
C LEU A 392 -11.76 -12.55 -13.33
N THR A 393 -13.05 -12.67 -13.65
CA THR A 393 -14.14 -12.56 -12.67
C THR A 393 -14.60 -13.91 -12.18
N ASN A 394 -14.46 -14.98 -12.98
CA ASN A 394 -14.81 -16.33 -12.57
C ASN A 394 -13.95 -17.38 -13.29
N SER A 395 -13.01 -18.01 -12.58
CA SER A 395 -12.18 -19.12 -13.09
C SER A 395 -12.97 -20.39 -13.32
N GLU A 396 -14.10 -20.56 -12.62
CA GLU A 396 -14.95 -21.76 -12.66
C GLU A 396 -16.17 -21.58 -13.59
N ALA A 397 -16.22 -20.49 -14.36
CA ALA A 397 -17.29 -20.29 -15.33
C ALA A 397 -17.27 -21.39 -16.40
N THR A 398 -18.46 -21.76 -16.90
CA THR A 398 -18.61 -22.77 -17.95
C THR A 398 -19.56 -22.27 -19.05
N GLY A 399 -19.38 -22.77 -20.28
CA GLY A 399 -20.23 -22.43 -21.42
C GLY A 399 -20.31 -20.93 -21.68
N THR A 400 -21.53 -20.39 -21.63
CA THR A 400 -21.82 -18.96 -21.85
C THR A 400 -21.59 -18.08 -20.62
N GLY A 401 -21.22 -18.66 -19.47
CA GLY A 401 -20.91 -17.90 -18.27
C GLY A 401 -19.71 -16.98 -18.47
N THR A 402 -19.75 -15.77 -17.92
CA THR A 402 -18.66 -14.79 -18.03
C THR A 402 -17.44 -15.25 -17.24
N ALA A 403 -16.29 -15.38 -17.93
CA ALA A 403 -15.00 -15.66 -17.31
C ALA A 403 -14.17 -14.38 -17.14
N TRP A 404 -14.08 -13.56 -18.18
CA TRP A 404 -13.34 -12.28 -18.15
C TRP A 404 -14.27 -11.10 -18.34
N THR A 405 -14.01 -10.01 -17.62
CA THR A 405 -14.77 -8.77 -17.74
C THR A 405 -13.84 -7.60 -17.99
N ARG A 406 -14.18 -6.78 -18.98
CA ARG A 406 -13.48 -5.54 -19.30
C ARG A 406 -13.68 -4.56 -18.17
N VAL A 407 -12.60 -3.93 -17.75
CA VAL A 407 -12.60 -2.91 -16.69
C VAL A 407 -11.94 -1.63 -17.19
N GLY A 408 -12.35 -0.51 -16.62
CA GLY A 408 -11.86 0.80 -17.02
C GLY A 408 -12.35 1.27 -18.40
N GLY A 409 -11.72 2.35 -18.84
CA GLY A 409 -11.97 3.00 -20.13
C GLY A 409 -11.14 2.41 -21.26
N ASP A 410 -11.05 3.16 -22.36
CA ASP A 410 -9.97 2.92 -23.31
C ASP A 410 -8.69 3.53 -22.79
N TYR A 411 -7.62 2.75 -22.88
CA TYR A 411 -6.28 3.25 -22.63
C TYR A 411 -5.69 3.58 -23.99
N THR A 412 -5.72 4.86 -24.33
CA THR A 412 -5.12 5.39 -25.56
C THR A 412 -3.76 6.00 -25.26
N PHE A 413 -2.79 5.79 -26.15
CA PHE A 413 -1.42 6.27 -25.95
C PHE A 413 -1.01 7.26 -27.05
N GLY A 414 -0.25 8.28 -26.65
CA GLY A 414 0.39 9.23 -27.54
C GLY A 414 1.66 8.67 -28.18
N ALA A 415 2.23 9.43 -29.13
CA ALA A 415 3.49 9.06 -29.78
C ALA A 415 4.70 9.05 -28.83
N ASP A 416 4.58 9.72 -27.68
CA ASP A 416 5.56 9.76 -26.59
C ASP A 416 5.48 8.55 -25.65
N GLY A 417 4.50 7.65 -25.86
CA GLY A 417 4.29 6.47 -25.01
C GLY A 417 3.48 6.74 -23.75
N SER A 418 3.00 7.97 -23.53
CA SER A 418 2.17 8.33 -22.38
C SER A 418 0.68 8.11 -22.68
N PRO A 419 -0.17 7.79 -21.68
CA PRO A 419 -1.61 7.75 -21.85
C PRO A 419 -2.16 9.13 -22.22
N ASN A 420 -3.02 9.20 -23.23
CA ASN A 420 -3.70 10.42 -23.65
C ASN A 420 -5.20 10.15 -23.85
N PRO A 421 -6.10 10.61 -22.95
CA PRO A 421 -5.80 11.45 -21.77
C PRO A 421 -5.01 10.69 -20.69
N ALA A 422 -4.39 11.42 -19.75
CA ALA A 422 -3.67 10.84 -18.63
C ALA A 422 -4.58 9.94 -17.78
N VAL A 423 -4.07 8.78 -17.35
CA VAL A 423 -4.81 7.79 -16.55
C VAL A 423 -4.06 7.50 -15.26
N GLU A 424 -4.36 8.28 -14.21
CA GLU A 424 -3.71 8.10 -12.89
C GLU A 424 -4.28 6.93 -12.09
N TYR A 425 -5.52 6.54 -12.37
CA TYR A 425 -6.19 5.43 -11.70
C TYR A 425 -7.33 4.85 -12.55
N THR A 426 -7.72 3.62 -12.21
CA THR A 426 -8.90 2.93 -12.72
C THR A 426 -9.71 2.41 -11.54
N ASP A 427 -10.96 2.85 -11.41
CA ASP A 427 -11.86 2.32 -10.38
C ASP A 427 -12.50 1.00 -10.82
N LEU A 428 -12.52 0.04 -9.90
CA LEU A 428 -13.17 -1.27 -10.01
C LEU A 428 -14.34 -1.33 -9.01
N PRO A 429 -15.52 -0.79 -9.38
CA PRO A 429 -16.67 -0.79 -8.48
C PRO A 429 -17.20 -2.21 -8.28
N GLY A 430 -17.48 -2.57 -7.03
CA GLY A 430 -18.09 -3.87 -6.70
C GLY A 430 -17.30 -5.10 -7.17
N LEU A 431 -15.96 -5.01 -7.19
CA LEU A 431 -15.07 -6.08 -7.63
C LEU A 431 -15.45 -7.41 -6.97
N THR A 432 -15.76 -8.39 -7.81
CA THR A 432 -16.11 -9.75 -7.39
C THR A 432 -15.32 -10.73 -8.23
N VAL A 433 -14.63 -11.66 -7.57
CA VAL A 433 -13.83 -12.72 -8.23
C VAL A 433 -14.18 -14.05 -7.59
N ASN A 434 -14.54 -15.05 -8.41
CA ASN A 434 -14.92 -16.40 -7.96
C ASN A 434 -15.98 -16.41 -6.84
N GLY A 435 -16.93 -15.47 -6.88
CA GLY A 435 -17.97 -15.31 -5.87
C GLY A 435 -17.55 -14.55 -4.60
N VAL A 436 -16.28 -14.19 -4.44
CA VAL A 436 -15.79 -13.34 -3.34
C VAL A 436 -15.97 -11.86 -3.71
N THR A 437 -16.90 -11.17 -3.04
CA THR A 437 -17.12 -9.73 -3.22
C THR A 437 -16.10 -8.94 -2.39
N VAL A 438 -15.12 -8.37 -3.08
CA VAL A 438 -14.07 -7.53 -2.48
C VAL A 438 -14.61 -6.14 -2.18
N GLY A 439 -15.48 -5.60 -3.05
CA GLY A 439 -16.03 -4.24 -2.94
C GLY A 439 -15.36 -3.26 -3.89
N ASN A 440 -15.34 -1.97 -3.56
CA ASN A 440 -14.75 -0.95 -4.43
C ASN A 440 -13.22 -0.94 -4.28
N VAL A 441 -12.51 -1.20 -5.39
CA VAL A 441 -11.05 -1.19 -5.42
C VAL A 441 -10.57 -0.16 -6.44
N ARG A 442 -9.61 0.68 -6.08
CA ARG A 442 -8.93 1.57 -7.00
C ARG A 442 -7.60 0.97 -7.44
N LEU A 443 -7.43 0.73 -8.74
CA LEU A 443 -6.12 0.48 -9.33
C LEU A 443 -5.44 1.83 -9.54
N GLN A 444 -4.35 2.10 -8.81
CA GLN A 444 -3.62 3.35 -8.86
C GLN A 444 -2.38 3.19 -9.73
N HIS A 445 -2.33 3.92 -10.84
CA HIS A 445 -1.21 3.95 -11.76
C HIS A 445 -0.24 5.11 -11.45
N GLY A 446 -0.75 6.20 -10.85
CA GLY A 446 0.03 7.43 -10.72
C GLY A 446 0.24 8.15 -12.06
N ALA A 447 0.89 9.31 -12.05
CA ALA A 447 1.01 10.17 -13.22
C ALA A 447 1.75 9.53 -14.41
N ASN A 448 2.77 8.71 -14.13
CA ASN A 448 3.65 8.10 -15.13
C ASN A 448 3.73 6.57 -15.04
N GLY A 449 2.89 5.93 -14.20
CA GLY A 449 3.02 4.49 -13.98
C GLY A 449 2.34 3.63 -15.03
N LEU A 450 1.61 4.19 -15.99
CA LEU A 450 1.16 3.47 -17.18
C LEU A 450 1.85 4.06 -18.41
N THR A 451 2.58 3.24 -19.16
CA THR A 451 3.31 3.66 -20.37
C THR A 451 3.16 2.65 -21.50
N GLN A 452 3.53 3.06 -22.72
CA GLN A 452 3.63 2.18 -23.87
C GLN A 452 4.94 2.39 -24.63
N PHE A 453 5.87 1.44 -24.48
CA PHE A 453 7.15 1.42 -25.18
C PHE A 453 7.41 0.09 -25.87
N SER A 454 8.41 0.06 -26.74
CA SER A 454 8.79 -1.18 -27.41
C SER A 454 9.35 -2.18 -26.40
N ASP A 455 8.86 -3.41 -26.45
CA ASP A 455 9.42 -4.56 -25.73
C ASP A 455 9.80 -5.65 -26.76
N PRO A 456 11.04 -6.17 -26.77
CA PRO A 456 11.46 -7.19 -27.72
C PRO A 456 10.60 -8.47 -27.67
N ASN A 457 10.04 -8.80 -26.52
CA ASN A 457 9.22 -10.00 -26.33
C ASN A 457 7.73 -9.74 -26.55
N GLY A 458 7.32 -8.49 -26.71
CA GLY A 458 5.92 -8.11 -26.86
C GLY A 458 5.07 -8.45 -25.63
N THR A 459 5.66 -8.37 -24.45
CA THR A 459 5.03 -8.64 -23.15
C THR A 459 4.83 -7.36 -22.34
N ALA A 460 3.88 -7.36 -21.40
CA ALA A 460 3.74 -6.26 -20.46
C ALA A 460 4.76 -6.39 -19.33
N GLU A 461 5.44 -5.31 -19.02
CA GLU A 461 6.39 -5.24 -17.92
C GLU A 461 5.73 -4.55 -16.73
N VAL A 462 5.43 -5.30 -15.68
CA VAL A 462 4.80 -4.78 -14.46
C VAL A 462 5.89 -4.35 -13.49
N THR A 463 6.02 -3.06 -13.25
CA THR A 463 7.04 -2.48 -12.36
C THR A 463 6.58 -2.45 -10.91
N THR A 464 5.29 -2.20 -10.68
CA THR A 464 4.69 -2.14 -9.34
C THR A 464 3.36 -2.89 -9.33
N LEU A 465 3.20 -3.83 -8.41
CA LEU A 465 1.93 -4.52 -8.15
C LEU A 465 1.83 -4.88 -6.67
N ASN A 466 1.18 -4.01 -5.88
CA ASN A 466 0.96 -4.23 -4.44
C ASN A 466 -0.38 -3.66 -4.00
N GLN A 467 -0.85 -4.02 -2.79
CA GLN A 467 -2.18 -3.68 -2.30
C GLN A 467 -2.20 -3.45 -0.79
N ASN A 468 -3.27 -2.83 -0.29
CA ASN A 468 -3.36 -2.34 1.10
C ASN A 468 -4.29 -3.15 2.04
N GLY A 469 -4.86 -4.25 1.60
CA GLY A 469 -5.68 -5.16 2.41
C GLY A 469 -4.87 -6.33 2.96
N TYR A 470 -5.44 -7.06 3.91
CA TYR A 470 -4.85 -8.27 4.48
C TYR A 470 -5.91 -9.11 5.17
N ALA A 471 -5.70 -10.42 5.24
CA ALA A 471 -6.53 -11.32 6.04
C ALA A 471 -6.37 -11.04 7.53
N ALA A 472 -7.30 -11.52 8.35
CA ALA A 472 -7.16 -11.45 9.80
C ALA A 472 -5.88 -12.17 10.25
N GLY A 473 -5.23 -11.64 11.28
CA GLY A 473 -3.97 -12.14 11.80
C GLY A 473 -4.08 -12.55 13.26
N GLU A 474 -3.45 -13.66 13.63
CA GLU A 474 -3.25 -14.06 15.02
C GLU A 474 -1.98 -13.44 15.57
N TYR A 475 -2.00 -13.04 16.85
CA TYR A 475 -0.84 -12.54 17.56
C TYR A 475 0.29 -13.58 17.57
N VAL A 476 1.50 -13.18 17.21
CA VAL A 476 2.71 -14.04 17.25
C VAL A 476 3.66 -13.59 18.34
N SER A 477 4.03 -12.30 18.33
CA SER A 477 5.03 -11.77 19.26
C SER A 477 4.91 -10.27 19.43
N VAL A 478 5.47 -9.76 20.53
CA VAL A 478 5.69 -8.34 20.76
C VAL A 478 7.18 -8.08 20.97
N ALA A 479 7.69 -7.01 20.37
CA ALA A 479 9.06 -6.58 20.51
C ALA A 479 9.13 -5.05 20.56
N VAL A 480 10.26 -4.52 21.00
CA VAL A 480 10.55 -3.09 20.90
C VAL A 480 11.68 -2.89 19.90
N ASN A 481 11.47 -2.00 18.93
CA ASN A 481 12.49 -1.65 17.94
C ASN A 481 13.45 -0.57 18.47
N ASP A 482 14.54 -0.32 17.74
CA ASP A 482 15.56 0.67 18.14
C ASP A 482 15.08 2.13 18.09
N ASN A 483 13.86 2.38 17.59
CA ASN A 483 13.20 3.68 17.70
C ASN A 483 12.36 3.80 18.99
N GLY A 484 12.46 2.82 19.89
CA GLY A 484 11.67 2.75 21.12
C GLY A 484 10.19 2.46 20.87
N ARG A 485 9.80 1.93 19.71
CA ARG A 485 8.39 1.62 19.40
C ARG A 485 8.10 0.17 19.72
N VAL A 486 6.98 -0.05 20.41
CA VAL A 486 6.43 -1.37 20.70
C VAL A 486 5.69 -1.86 19.46
N VAL A 487 6.17 -2.95 18.87
CA VAL A 487 5.67 -3.55 17.64
C VAL A 487 5.09 -4.93 17.94
N VAL A 488 3.87 -5.14 17.49
CA VAL A 488 3.18 -6.44 17.52
C VAL A 488 3.27 -7.07 16.15
N SER A 489 3.74 -8.32 16.08
CA SER A 489 3.79 -9.11 14.85
C SER A 489 2.69 -10.14 14.81
N TYR A 490 2.09 -10.31 13.63
CA TYR A 490 0.99 -11.25 13.39
C TYR A 490 1.37 -12.31 12.35
N ASN A 491 0.66 -13.44 12.36
CA ASN A 491 0.95 -14.58 11.47
C ASN A 491 0.68 -14.30 9.98
N ASN A 492 -0.11 -13.25 9.68
CA ASN A 492 -0.36 -12.76 8.32
C ASN A 492 0.77 -11.85 7.79
N GLY A 493 1.88 -11.73 8.54
CA GLY A 493 3.04 -10.92 8.19
C GLY A 493 2.90 -9.43 8.47
N GLN A 494 1.75 -8.97 8.97
CA GLN A 494 1.55 -7.58 9.37
C GLN A 494 2.26 -7.29 10.69
N GLN A 495 2.79 -6.06 10.80
CA GLN A 495 3.38 -5.53 12.01
C GLN A 495 2.68 -4.22 12.37
N LEU A 496 2.24 -4.11 13.62
CA LEU A 496 1.53 -2.94 14.12
C LEU A 496 2.33 -2.28 15.24
N GLU A 497 2.62 -0.99 15.07
CA GLU A 497 3.18 -0.17 16.15
C GLU A 497 2.04 0.29 17.06
N VAL A 498 2.10 -0.09 18.34
CA VAL A 498 1.00 0.17 19.29
C VAL A 498 1.32 1.30 20.27
N ALA A 499 2.61 1.53 20.53
CA ALA A 499 3.07 2.55 21.46
C ALA A 499 4.52 2.95 21.20
N GLN A 500 4.88 4.15 21.67
CA GLN A 500 6.26 4.59 21.77
C GLN A 500 6.67 4.67 23.23
N VAL A 501 7.75 3.98 23.58
CA VAL A 501 8.42 4.08 24.86
C VAL A 501 9.12 5.42 24.93
N VAL A 502 8.86 6.16 26.00
CA VAL A 502 9.52 7.42 26.29
C VAL A 502 10.39 7.27 27.52
N THR A 503 11.46 8.04 27.54
CA THR A 503 12.39 8.11 28.68
C THR A 503 12.21 9.44 29.40
N ALA A 504 12.52 9.46 30.69
CA ALA A 504 12.56 10.68 31.48
C ALA A 504 14.00 10.95 31.91
N ASN A 505 14.47 12.17 31.68
CA ASN A 505 15.75 12.67 32.16
C ASN A 505 15.55 13.70 33.28
N PHE A 506 16.58 13.91 34.10
CA PHE A 506 16.54 14.80 35.25
C PHE A 506 17.81 15.64 35.30
N ASN A 507 17.67 16.93 35.60
CA ASN A 507 18.82 17.82 35.78
C ASN A 507 19.75 17.32 36.89
N ALA A 508 19.19 16.78 37.98
CA ALA A 508 19.93 16.19 39.08
C ALA A 508 19.48 14.74 39.35
N ALA A 509 19.78 13.82 38.43
CA ALA A 509 19.38 12.41 38.56
C ALA A 509 19.95 11.70 39.81
N ASN A 510 21.07 12.16 40.37
CA ASN A 510 21.60 11.64 41.64
C ASN A 510 20.77 12.06 42.88
N ALA A 511 19.92 13.06 42.77
CA ALA A 511 19.01 13.52 43.83
C ALA A 511 17.64 12.80 43.80
N LEU A 512 17.46 11.84 42.90
CA LEU A 512 16.28 10.98 42.89
C LEU A 512 16.23 10.09 44.14
N LYS A 513 15.05 9.93 44.72
CA LYS A 513 14.83 9.06 45.86
C LYS A 513 14.76 7.61 45.40
N ARG A 514 15.65 6.77 45.92
CA ARG A 514 15.62 5.31 45.68
C ARG A 514 14.43 4.66 46.39
N MET A 515 13.85 3.69 45.71
CA MET A 515 12.79 2.81 46.18
C MET A 515 13.16 1.36 45.89
N ASP A 516 12.40 0.44 46.47
CA ASP A 516 12.61 -0.98 46.28
C ASP A 516 12.46 -1.39 44.80
N GLY A 517 13.16 -2.44 44.40
CA GLY A 517 13.08 -2.97 43.03
C GLY A 517 13.86 -2.17 41.97
N GLY A 518 14.84 -1.34 42.37
CA GLY A 518 15.63 -0.56 41.41
C GLY A 518 14.84 0.59 40.77
N VAL A 519 13.89 1.13 41.51
CA VAL A 519 13.00 2.21 41.10
C VAL A 519 13.37 3.51 41.82
N PHE A 520 13.08 4.63 41.18
CA PHE A 520 13.38 5.97 41.63
C PHE A 520 12.11 6.83 41.60
N ALA A 521 11.97 7.71 42.58
CA ALA A 521 10.95 8.74 42.64
C ALA A 521 11.60 10.12 42.51
N ALA A 522 10.93 11.03 41.79
CA ALA A 522 11.33 12.42 41.70
C ALA A 522 11.26 13.12 43.07
N THR A 523 12.18 14.04 43.31
CA THR A 523 12.25 14.87 44.51
C THR A 523 12.27 16.34 44.09
N SER A 524 12.06 17.26 45.04
CA SER A 524 12.23 18.69 44.77
C SER A 524 13.66 19.04 44.33
N GLU A 525 14.65 18.24 44.75
CA GLU A 525 16.07 18.44 44.41
C GLU A 525 16.44 17.88 43.04
N SER A 526 15.79 16.78 42.59
CA SER A 526 16.01 16.25 41.24
C SER A 526 15.43 17.14 40.14
N GLY A 527 14.41 17.93 40.49
CA GLY A 527 13.57 18.67 39.55
C GLY A 527 12.52 17.78 38.89
N GLU A 528 11.73 18.41 38.02
CA GLU A 528 10.69 17.76 37.21
C GLU A 528 11.31 16.86 36.12
N PRO A 529 10.61 15.78 35.70
CA PRO A 529 11.05 14.91 34.62
C PRO A 529 11.02 15.64 33.27
N LEU A 530 12.10 15.53 32.52
CA LEU A 530 12.20 15.98 31.12
C LEU A 530 12.00 14.78 30.21
N LEU A 531 10.87 14.71 29.52
CA LEU A 531 10.53 13.60 28.62
C LEU A 531 11.36 13.68 27.33
N ASP A 532 11.91 12.55 26.91
CA ASP A 532 12.63 12.37 25.66
C ASP A 532 12.21 11.05 24.98
N ASN A 533 12.23 11.03 23.66
CA ASN A 533 11.81 9.90 22.83
C ASN A 533 13.01 9.14 22.22
N GLY A 534 14.24 9.54 22.58
CA GLY A 534 15.48 8.96 22.06
C GLY A 534 16.16 7.96 23.01
N GLY A 535 17.09 7.17 22.44
CA GLY A 535 18.05 6.37 23.19
C GLY A 535 17.57 5.01 23.66
N VAL A 536 16.35 4.55 23.33
CA VAL A 536 15.94 3.18 23.66
C VAL A 536 16.52 2.20 22.65
N ILE A 537 17.19 1.14 23.14
CA ILE A 537 17.69 0.03 22.33
C ILE A 537 16.84 -1.19 22.64
N GLY A 538 16.31 -1.82 21.58
CA GLY A 538 15.51 -3.03 21.68
C GLY A 538 16.33 -4.29 21.99
N SER A 539 15.66 -5.34 22.46
CA SER A 539 16.24 -6.66 22.73
C SER A 539 17.54 -6.61 23.55
N SER A 540 17.65 -5.68 24.48
CA SER A 540 18.89 -5.43 25.24
C SER A 540 18.58 -5.16 26.71
N LEU A 541 19.53 -5.41 27.61
CA LEU A 541 19.44 -5.07 29.02
C LEU A 541 20.68 -4.35 29.49
N GLU A 542 20.50 -3.35 30.36
CA GLU A 542 21.60 -2.69 31.06
C GLU A 542 21.99 -3.53 32.29
N ALA A 543 23.26 -3.89 32.41
CA ALA A 543 23.82 -4.54 33.60
C ALA A 543 23.99 -3.55 34.75
N SER A 544 24.30 -4.07 35.94
CA SER A 544 24.74 -3.24 37.06
C SER A 544 25.97 -2.42 36.65
N ASN A 545 26.02 -1.15 37.03
CA ASN A 545 27.22 -0.32 36.83
C ASN A 545 28.31 -0.58 37.91
N THR A 546 28.18 -1.68 38.65
CA THR A 546 29.12 -2.09 39.70
C THR A 546 30.21 -2.99 39.12
N ASP A 547 31.47 -2.58 39.19
CA ASP A 547 32.61 -3.45 38.93
C ASP A 547 33.03 -4.18 40.22
N ILE A 548 32.86 -5.49 40.23
CA ILE A 548 33.19 -6.37 41.35
C ILE A 548 34.66 -6.24 41.77
N SER A 549 35.58 -6.05 40.81
CA SER A 549 37.01 -5.95 41.07
C SER A 549 37.36 -4.66 41.81
N GLU A 550 36.73 -3.56 41.40
CA GLU A 550 36.87 -2.24 42.05
C GLU A 550 36.27 -2.29 43.46
N GLU A 551 35.07 -2.85 43.62
CA GLU A 551 34.40 -2.93 44.92
C GLU A 551 35.13 -3.84 45.91
N PHE A 552 35.71 -4.97 45.49
CA PHE A 552 36.56 -5.79 46.37
C PHE A 552 37.84 -5.05 46.79
N THR A 553 38.43 -4.25 45.89
CA THR A 553 39.60 -3.44 46.23
C THR A 553 39.22 -2.38 47.27
N LYS A 554 38.10 -1.67 47.08
CA LYS A 554 37.55 -0.72 48.07
C LYS A 554 37.28 -1.42 49.40
N LEU A 555 36.67 -2.60 49.38
CA LEU A 555 36.38 -3.39 50.57
C LEU A 555 37.66 -3.72 51.36
N ILE A 556 38.72 -4.17 50.70
CA ILE A 556 40.00 -4.45 51.37
C ILE A 556 40.60 -3.18 51.99
N ILE A 557 40.58 -2.06 51.27
CA ILE A 557 41.09 -0.78 51.77
C ILE A 557 40.28 -0.28 52.98
N THR A 558 38.94 -0.31 52.89
CA THR A 558 38.04 0.10 53.97
C THR A 558 38.18 -0.82 55.19
N GLN A 559 38.36 -2.13 55.00
CA GLN A 559 38.63 -3.07 56.10
C GLN A 559 39.98 -2.79 56.78
N GLN A 560 41.03 -2.50 56.00
CA GLN A 560 42.34 -2.11 56.55
C GLN A 560 42.24 -0.79 57.33
N ALA A 561 41.50 0.18 56.81
CA ALA A 561 41.25 1.47 57.47
C ALA A 561 40.46 1.28 58.79
N TYR A 562 39.43 0.43 58.79
CA TYR A 562 38.67 0.08 59.98
C TYR A 562 39.57 -0.62 61.02
N ALA A 563 40.37 -1.60 60.61
CA ALA A 563 41.32 -2.30 61.48
C ALA A 563 42.36 -1.33 62.09
N ALA A 564 42.88 -0.38 61.29
CA ALA A 564 43.77 0.66 61.80
C ALA A 564 43.08 1.57 62.84
N GLY A 565 41.83 1.98 62.59
CA GLY A 565 41.02 2.75 63.53
C GLY A 565 40.80 2.03 64.87
N THR A 566 40.52 0.72 64.85
CA THR A 566 40.35 -0.07 66.08
C THR A 566 41.65 -0.19 66.88
N ARG A 567 42.81 -0.26 66.20
CA ARG A 567 44.12 -0.22 66.88
C ARG A 567 44.32 1.09 67.62
N ILE A 568 43.99 2.23 67.01
CA ILE A 568 44.09 3.56 67.66
C ILE A 568 43.24 3.61 68.94
N VAL A 569 42.02 3.07 68.91
CA VAL A 569 41.16 2.98 70.09
C VAL A 569 41.81 2.09 71.17
N SER A 570 42.36 0.94 70.81
CA SER A 570 43.04 0.06 71.78
C SER A 570 44.30 0.69 72.39
N THR A 571 45.11 1.42 71.61
CA THR A 571 46.28 2.13 72.12
C THR A 571 45.87 3.28 73.02
N ALA A 572 44.81 4.00 72.66
CA ALA A 572 44.26 5.08 73.50
C ALA A 572 43.70 4.54 74.83
N ASP A 573 43.01 3.40 74.81
CA ASP A 573 42.53 2.70 76.03
C ASP A 573 43.71 2.24 76.91
N GLN A 574 44.75 1.65 76.34
CA GLN A 574 45.98 1.28 77.06
C GLN A 574 46.64 2.49 77.73
N MET A 575 46.78 3.62 77.02
CA MET A 575 47.31 4.86 77.61
C MET A 575 46.40 5.44 78.71
N LEU A 576 45.08 5.30 78.57
CA LEU A 576 44.11 5.75 79.57
C LEU A 576 44.20 4.88 80.84
N GLN A 577 44.35 3.56 80.68
CA GLN A 577 44.59 2.62 81.77
C GLN A 577 45.94 2.88 82.47
N GLU A 578 47.01 3.14 81.72
CA GLU A 578 48.32 3.50 82.29
C GLU A 578 48.27 4.84 83.04
N ALA A 579 47.57 5.85 82.50
CA ALA A 579 47.35 7.11 83.18
C ALA A 579 46.51 6.96 84.46
N LEU A 580 45.49 6.08 84.46
CA LEU A 580 44.70 5.76 85.65
C LEU A 580 45.54 5.01 86.71
N ASN A 581 46.47 4.16 86.27
CA ASN A 581 47.37 3.43 87.17
C ASN A 581 48.47 4.31 87.77
N MET A 582 48.81 5.46 87.17
CA MET A 582 49.73 6.46 87.79
C MET A 582 49.10 7.22 88.98
N VAL A 583 47.78 7.20 89.12
CA VAL A 583 47.06 7.91 90.20
C VAL A 583 46.89 7.02 91.45
N ARG A 584 47.22 5.73 91.35
CA ARG A 584 47.34 4.80 92.49
C ARG A 584 48.78 4.70 92.94
#